data_AF-A0A9E5QV25-F1
#
_entry.id   AF-A0A9E5QV25-F1
#
_cell.length_a   1.000
_cell.length_b   1.000
_cell.length_c   1.000
_cell.angle_alpha   90.00
_cell.angle_beta   90.00
_cell.angle_gamma   90.00
#
_symmetry.space_group_name_H-M   'P 1'
#
loop_
_entity.id
_entity.type
_entity.pdbx_description
1 polymer ?
#
loop_
_entity_poly.entity_id
_entity_poly.type
_entity_poly.pdbx_seq_one_letter_code
_entity_poly.pdbx_strand_id
1 'polypeptide(L)'
;MSEKAEALSWEINAGELKIRESNVVLLPLARLSPHPDNRPLGPSEEKIRQLKNLIAQNGFDSSHPLVVRPYSQGYQIIEGEHRYKAAKSLGYLQLPCVVRELDDTEALIQLVLGNIQSESRPLEIGLNALKVVQKDGKYSVSDYARRLGASETTVRRYMNASEAFQFLQAQLPEGATLLDEVYKLEEIHRCPQSDWLWLHDLIIKKELSKNQVIEISQAIREIKTDNPLIYALFDFMKLRQEIAQSLLNGSRQMGDTYKELIHSIESSHAQLEDKIIAYEYNVMLDAVESEEIGLKEWFINQLKALKVLTKQNVLEVYKDALQLKRNSQKEEAERTAAYFRDKKNAKEREEQERLEREMRQVKPGEWWRLGNHWLYCGEGSDPVFFQKLPDHIALAYLNPSHWVWPRNAPWPLDVFGQKAETIAATPPLESLATFFQHTRLPYQWSLATPLNLKKNEAGTGGWIFTAIFSRKKINPQVRDTWKIDASDLQGNKTREYLQHLLEAFSRERDVVVDAYAGLGTMFLLAEESTRFCYGAEKDPLLCKTILENGKKPVVKKPGGFKI
;
A
#
# COMPACT_ATOMS: atom_id res chain seq x y z
N MET A 1 37.31 41.93 -27.99
CA MET A 1 37.07 43.36 -28.22
C MET A 1 36.92 44.03 -26.86
N SER A 2 37.88 44.90 -26.51
CA SER A 2 37.79 46.02 -25.54
C SER A 2 36.78 45.88 -24.38
N GLU A 3 37.26 45.42 -23.21
CA GLU A 3 36.57 45.65 -21.93
C GLU A 3 36.61 47.15 -21.61
N LYS A 4 35.48 47.83 -21.84
CA LYS A 4 35.27 49.18 -21.34
C LYS A 4 35.11 49.12 -19.82
N ALA A 5 36.12 49.58 -19.10
CA ALA A 5 35.97 50.02 -17.72
C ALA A 5 34.85 51.07 -17.67
N GLU A 6 33.73 50.75 -17.02
CA GLU A 6 32.70 51.74 -16.68
C GLU A 6 33.32 52.75 -15.71
N ALA A 7 33.78 53.87 -16.25
CA ALA A 7 34.17 55.02 -15.46
C ALA A 7 32.91 55.59 -14.79
N LEU A 8 32.75 55.32 -13.49
CA LEU A 8 31.76 55.98 -12.63
C LEU A 8 31.97 57.51 -12.71
N SER A 9 31.08 58.21 -13.39
CA SER A 9 31.03 59.68 -13.34
C SER A 9 30.48 60.10 -11.99
N TRP A 10 31.35 60.65 -11.15
CA TRP A 10 31.03 61.21 -9.86
C TRP A 10 30.50 62.64 -10.08
N GLU A 11 29.19 62.85 -9.95
CA GLU A 11 28.67 64.20 -9.71
C GLU A 11 28.88 64.51 -8.22
N ILE A 12 29.88 65.34 -7.91
CA ILE A 12 29.99 65.92 -6.57
C ILE A 12 28.81 66.87 -6.41
N ASN A 13 27.83 66.49 -5.60
CA ASN A 13 26.98 67.47 -4.96
C ASN A 13 27.83 68.19 -3.91
N ALA A 14 28.43 69.31 -4.33
CA ALA A 14 29.19 70.20 -3.46
C ALA A 14 28.22 70.96 -2.55
N GLY A 15 27.67 70.27 -1.55
CA GLY A 15 27.12 70.93 -0.37
C GLY A 15 28.26 71.69 0.31
N GLU A 16 28.07 72.98 0.54
CA GLU A 16 29.04 73.95 1.08
C GLU A 16 30.10 73.34 2.02
N LEU A 17 31.33 73.23 1.51
CA LEU A 17 32.51 72.95 2.33
C LEU A 17 32.78 74.16 3.24
N LYS A 18 32.30 74.09 4.50
CA LYS A 18 32.85 74.94 5.57
C LYS A 18 34.29 74.51 5.84
N ILE A 19 35.24 75.17 5.19
CA ILE A 19 36.67 75.01 5.51
C ILE A 19 36.89 75.54 6.93
N ARG A 20 36.98 74.63 7.91
CA ARG A 20 37.57 74.95 9.21
C ARG A 20 39.08 75.01 9.01
N GLU A 21 39.72 76.12 9.36
CA GLU A 21 41.19 76.20 9.47
C GLU A 21 41.66 75.00 10.31
N SER A 22 42.37 74.07 9.67
CA SER A 22 42.89 72.89 10.35
C SER A 22 44.26 73.25 10.89
N ASN A 23 44.36 73.50 12.20
CA ASN A 23 45.66 73.75 12.83
C ASN A 23 46.54 72.49 12.71
N VAL A 24 47.59 72.57 11.91
CA VAL A 24 48.60 71.51 11.79
C VAL A 24 49.49 71.52 13.04
N VAL A 25 49.63 70.36 13.69
CA VAL A 25 50.46 70.17 14.89
C VAL A 25 51.51 69.09 14.65
N LEU A 26 52.71 69.26 15.21
CA LEU A 26 53.75 68.23 15.18
C LEU A 26 53.52 67.22 16.30
N LEU A 27 53.30 65.95 15.94
CA LEU A 27 53.09 64.87 16.91
C LEU A 27 54.26 63.89 16.90
N PRO A 28 54.71 63.40 18.08
CA PRO A 28 55.72 62.35 18.16
C PRO A 28 55.28 61.06 17.46
N LEU A 29 56.15 60.50 16.62
CA LEU A 29 55.88 59.28 15.87
C LEU A 29 55.52 58.11 16.80
N ALA A 30 56.13 58.06 17.98
CA ALA A 30 55.85 57.06 19.02
C ALA A 30 54.41 57.09 19.56
N ARG A 31 53.68 58.20 19.37
CA ARG A 31 52.27 58.34 19.76
C ARG A 31 51.30 58.11 18.60
N LEU A 32 51.81 57.84 17.40
CA LEU A 32 51.01 57.60 16.19
C LEU A 32 50.91 56.10 15.92
N SER A 33 49.69 55.58 15.91
CA SER A 33 49.39 54.19 15.55
C SER A 33 48.51 54.12 14.30
N PRO A 34 48.80 53.27 13.30
CA PRO A 34 47.90 53.04 12.19
C PRO A 34 46.57 52.43 12.65
N HIS A 35 45.48 52.74 11.97
CA HIS A 35 44.20 52.09 12.25
C HIS A 35 44.24 50.61 11.80
N PRO A 36 43.88 49.64 12.67
CA PRO A 36 43.97 48.21 12.34
C PRO A 36 43.07 47.80 11.16
N ASP A 37 41.93 48.48 10.99
CA ASP A 37 41.00 48.25 9.89
C ASP A 37 41.31 49.05 8.61
N ASN A 38 42.43 49.77 8.53
CA ASN A 38 42.79 50.47 7.29
C ASN A 38 43.28 49.46 6.24
N ARG A 39 42.59 49.38 5.09
CA ARG A 39 42.89 48.43 4.01
C ARG A 39 43.06 46.99 4.53
N PRO A 40 41.95 46.33 4.93
CA PRO A 40 41.99 44.96 5.45
C PRO A 40 42.58 43.94 4.46
N LEU A 41 42.68 44.29 3.16
CA LEU A 41 43.33 43.48 2.12
C LEU A 41 44.83 43.81 1.93
N GLY A 42 45.39 44.73 2.73
CA GLY A 42 46.81 45.07 2.77
C GLY A 42 47.18 46.42 2.11
N PRO A 43 48.23 47.09 2.58
CA PRO A 43 48.71 48.35 2.00
C PRO A 43 49.54 48.12 0.72
N SER A 44 49.48 49.06 -0.23
CA SER A 44 50.38 49.06 -1.40
C SER A 44 51.86 49.31 -0.99
N GLU A 45 52.69 48.26 -1.07
CA GLU A 45 54.15 48.39 -0.85
C GLU A 45 54.81 49.33 -1.86
N GLU A 46 54.32 49.32 -3.10
CA GLU A 46 54.84 50.19 -4.15
C GLU A 46 54.64 51.67 -3.82
N LYS A 47 53.45 52.07 -3.35
CA LYS A 47 53.21 53.47 -2.94
C LYS A 47 54.04 53.87 -1.74
N ILE A 48 54.25 52.97 -0.78
CA ILE A 48 55.14 53.24 0.37
C ILE A 48 56.57 53.51 -0.13
N ARG A 49 57.07 52.72 -1.09
CA ARG A 49 58.40 52.90 -1.69
C ARG A 49 58.54 54.23 -2.42
N GLN A 50 57.55 54.59 -3.24
CA GLN A 50 57.54 55.86 -3.97
C GLN A 50 57.52 57.05 -3.02
N LEU A 51 56.66 57.02 -1.99
CA LEU A 51 56.62 58.05 -0.96
C LEU A 51 57.91 58.11 -0.14
N LYS A 52 58.54 56.97 0.16
CA LYS A 52 59.84 56.94 0.83
C LYS A 52 60.90 57.67 0.01
N ASN A 53 60.98 57.43 -1.30
CA ASN A 53 61.93 58.12 -2.17
C ASN A 53 61.66 59.62 -2.24
N LEU A 54 60.39 60.02 -2.37
CA LEU A 54 60.00 61.43 -2.40
C LEU A 54 60.33 62.15 -1.08
N ILE A 55 60.00 61.54 0.05
CA ILE A 55 60.28 62.12 1.38
C ILE A 55 61.79 62.16 1.65
N ALA A 56 62.56 61.20 1.15
CA ALA A 56 64.01 61.21 1.26
C ALA A 56 64.66 62.35 0.44
N GLN A 57 64.10 62.67 -0.73
CA GLN A 57 64.62 63.72 -1.62
C GLN A 57 64.19 65.13 -1.19
N ASN A 58 62.90 65.30 -0.88
CA ASN A 58 62.27 66.61 -0.74
C ASN A 58 61.88 66.94 0.71
N GLY A 59 62.12 66.02 1.65
CA GLY A 59 61.60 66.11 3.00
C GLY A 59 60.11 65.75 3.08
N PHE A 60 59.58 65.73 4.31
CA PHE A 60 58.15 65.50 4.50
C PHE A 60 57.35 66.74 4.13
N ASP A 61 56.50 66.64 3.12
CA ASP A 61 55.64 67.73 2.68
C ASP A 61 54.56 68.04 3.74
N SER A 62 54.74 69.16 4.46
CA SER A 62 53.84 69.59 5.54
C SER A 62 52.53 70.18 5.03
N SER A 63 52.41 70.51 3.74
CA SER A 63 51.13 70.92 3.14
C SER A 63 50.13 69.76 3.06
N HIS A 64 50.64 68.54 3.12
CA HIS A 64 49.88 67.31 3.27
C HIS A 64 50.21 66.70 4.64
N PRO A 65 49.56 67.14 5.74
CA PRO A 65 49.71 66.52 7.05
C PRO A 65 48.99 65.15 7.11
N LEU A 66 49.31 64.34 8.13
CA LEU A 66 48.51 63.16 8.46
C LEU A 66 47.19 63.57 9.11
N VAL A 67 46.09 62.86 8.84
CA VAL A 67 44.85 63.05 9.60
C VAL A 67 44.80 62.00 10.69
N VAL A 68 44.65 62.44 11.94
CA VAL A 68 44.66 61.57 13.11
C VAL A 68 43.48 61.88 14.03
N ARG A 69 43.08 60.93 14.86
CA ARG A 69 42.13 61.14 15.95
C ARG A 69 42.75 60.77 17.31
N PRO A 70 42.33 61.38 18.43
CA PRO A 70 42.69 60.88 19.75
C PRO A 70 42.25 59.42 19.90
N TYR A 71 43.15 58.56 20.39
CA TYR A 71 42.84 57.15 20.63
C TYR A 71 43.72 56.60 21.75
N SER A 72 43.09 56.13 22.83
CA SER A 72 43.79 55.68 24.05
C SER A 72 44.79 56.76 24.53
N GLN A 73 46.06 56.42 24.77
CA GLN A 73 47.11 57.34 25.23
C GLN A 73 47.83 58.11 24.11
N GLY A 74 47.40 57.94 22.86
CA GLY A 74 48.04 58.53 21.69
C GLY A 74 47.03 58.96 20.63
N TYR A 75 47.40 58.75 19.38
CA TYR A 75 46.62 59.13 18.21
C TYR A 75 46.58 57.99 17.21
N GLN A 76 45.39 57.78 16.64
CA GLN A 76 45.19 56.80 15.58
C GLN A 76 45.16 57.50 14.22
N ILE A 77 45.93 56.98 13.27
CA ILE A 77 46.04 57.53 11.91
C ILE A 77 44.81 57.13 11.11
N ILE A 78 44.10 58.13 10.60
CA ILE A 78 42.91 57.98 9.75
C ILE A 78 43.27 58.21 8.27
N GLU A 79 44.20 59.13 7.98
CA GLU A 79 44.70 59.33 6.62
C GLU A 79 46.22 59.52 6.60
N GLY A 80 46.86 59.02 5.53
CA GLY A 80 48.30 59.16 5.33
C GLY A 80 49.16 58.02 5.89
N GLU A 81 48.59 56.82 6.09
CA GLU A 81 49.34 55.66 6.60
C GLU A 81 50.61 55.35 5.77
N HIS A 82 50.57 55.49 4.44
CA HIS A 82 51.75 55.29 3.60
C HIS A 82 52.85 56.32 3.88
N ARG A 83 52.46 57.60 4.07
CA ARG A 83 53.38 58.68 4.46
C ARG A 83 53.99 58.42 5.85
N TYR A 84 53.19 57.96 6.81
CA TYR A 84 53.66 57.52 8.11
C TYR A 84 54.68 56.38 8.00
N LYS A 85 54.37 55.31 7.25
CA LYS A 85 55.26 54.15 7.06
C LYS A 85 56.58 54.55 6.38
N ALA A 86 56.49 55.38 5.33
CA ALA A 86 57.64 55.92 4.63
C ALA A 86 58.53 56.76 5.56
N ALA A 87 57.97 57.74 6.27
CA ALA A 87 58.71 58.61 7.19
C ALA A 87 59.30 57.85 8.39
N LYS A 88 58.56 56.87 8.94
CA LYS A 88 59.06 55.95 9.97
C LYS A 88 60.31 55.21 9.49
N SER A 89 60.29 54.72 8.25
CA SER A 89 61.44 54.02 7.65
C SER A 89 62.65 54.91 7.36
N LEU A 90 62.47 56.24 7.40
CA LEU A 90 63.51 57.25 7.21
C LEU A 90 63.98 57.87 8.53
N GLY A 91 63.45 57.42 9.69
CA GLY A 91 63.90 57.86 11.01
C GLY A 91 63.30 59.19 11.50
N TYR A 92 62.19 59.65 10.93
CA TYR A 92 61.51 60.84 11.43
C TYR A 92 61.01 60.63 12.86
N LEU A 93 61.20 61.62 13.74
CA LEU A 93 60.77 61.57 15.15
C LEU A 93 59.39 62.17 15.38
N GLN A 94 58.99 63.13 14.53
CA GLN A 94 57.71 63.82 14.60
C GLN A 94 57.15 64.03 13.19
N LEU A 95 55.82 64.08 13.07
CA LEU A 95 55.13 64.29 11.79
C LEU A 95 54.05 65.37 11.91
N PRO A 96 53.86 66.20 10.87
CA PRO A 96 52.77 67.17 10.83
C PRO A 96 51.44 66.44 10.72
N CYS A 97 50.53 66.73 11.64
CA CYS A 97 49.25 66.07 11.78
C CYS A 97 48.11 67.09 11.95
N VAL A 98 46.93 66.76 11.47
CA VAL A 98 45.67 67.41 11.78
C VAL A 98 44.89 66.48 12.69
N VAL A 99 44.60 66.94 13.91
CA VAL A 99 43.80 66.20 14.88
C VAL A 99 42.32 66.46 14.61
N ARG A 100 41.55 65.40 14.40
CA ARG A 100 40.09 65.43 14.28
C ARG A 100 39.46 64.59 15.39
N GLU A 101 38.47 65.16 16.06
CA GLU A 101 37.61 64.42 16.98
C GLU A 101 36.65 63.57 16.14
N LEU A 102 36.88 62.26 16.11
CA LEU A 102 36.09 61.29 15.36
C LEU A 102 35.78 60.10 16.29
N ASP A 103 34.51 59.73 16.38
CA ASP A 103 34.17 58.45 16.99
C ASP A 103 34.65 57.27 16.12
N ASP A 104 34.53 56.04 16.62
CA ASP A 104 34.99 54.86 15.90
C ASP A 104 34.32 54.65 14.55
N THR A 105 33.05 55.02 14.44
CA THR A 105 32.27 54.80 13.23
C THR A 105 32.61 55.86 12.19
N GLU A 106 32.76 57.11 12.62
CA GLU A 106 33.24 58.22 11.79
C GLU A 106 34.68 57.97 11.31
N ALA A 107 35.54 57.41 12.17
CA ALA A 107 36.88 57.00 11.81
C ALA A 107 36.87 55.94 10.70
N LEU A 108 36.02 54.91 10.81
CA LEU A 108 35.85 53.88 9.78
C LEU A 108 35.38 54.46 8.44
N ILE A 109 34.40 55.36 8.45
CA ILE A 109 33.91 56.02 7.22
C ILE A 109 35.01 56.86 6.59
N GLN A 110 35.75 57.62 7.42
CA GLN A 110 36.81 58.50 6.94
C GLN A 110 37.99 57.73 6.34
N LEU A 111 38.32 56.54 6.87
CA LEU A 111 39.33 55.66 6.28
C LEU A 111 38.99 55.30 4.83
N VAL A 112 37.73 54.99 4.54
CA VAL A 112 37.31 54.66 3.18
C VAL A 112 37.32 55.90 2.29
N LEU A 113 36.80 57.02 2.78
CA LEU A 113 36.80 58.30 2.05
C LEU A 113 38.20 58.75 1.65
N GLY A 114 39.19 58.62 2.55
CA GLY A 114 40.58 58.96 2.25
C GLY A 114 41.24 58.08 1.19
N ASN A 115 40.68 56.89 0.92
CA ASN A 115 41.23 55.91 -0.02
C ASN A 115 40.41 55.80 -1.34
N ILE A 116 39.19 56.35 -1.37
CA ILE A 116 38.20 56.14 -2.45
C ILE A 116 38.67 56.62 -3.83
N GLN A 117 39.50 57.67 -3.88
CA GLN A 117 39.98 58.28 -5.14
C GLN A 117 41.18 57.55 -5.76
N SER A 118 41.84 56.61 -5.05
CA SER A 118 43.08 56.02 -5.58
C SER A 118 43.30 54.52 -5.33
N GLU A 119 42.61 53.89 -4.37
CA GLU A 119 42.93 52.49 -3.99
C GLU A 119 41.79 51.63 -3.46
N SER A 120 40.71 52.21 -2.91
CA SER A 120 39.70 51.39 -2.22
C SER A 120 39.09 50.36 -3.15
N ARG A 121 39.35 49.08 -2.87
CA ARG A 121 38.72 47.99 -3.62
C ARG A 121 37.25 47.91 -3.22
N PRO A 122 36.33 47.59 -4.15
CA PRO A 122 34.92 47.36 -3.83
C PRO A 122 34.66 46.49 -2.58
N LEU A 123 35.43 45.41 -2.39
CA LEU A 123 35.32 44.55 -1.20
C LEU A 123 35.72 45.25 0.10
N GLU A 124 36.66 46.19 0.08
CA GLU A 124 37.04 46.97 1.26
C GLU A 124 35.92 47.93 1.67
N ILE A 125 35.26 48.54 0.67
CA ILE A 125 34.09 49.39 0.90
C ILE A 125 32.97 48.57 1.55
N GLY A 126 32.71 47.35 1.06
CA GLY A 126 31.71 46.44 1.61
C GLY A 126 32.05 45.97 3.03
N LEU A 127 33.30 45.57 3.28
CA LEU A 127 33.76 45.15 4.62
C LEU A 127 33.65 46.28 5.65
N ASN A 128 33.98 47.51 5.26
CA ASN A 128 33.83 48.68 6.12
C ASN A 128 32.35 48.99 6.35
N ALA A 129 31.52 48.95 5.30
CA ALA A 129 30.08 49.15 5.41
C ALA A 129 29.44 48.14 6.36
N LEU A 130 29.83 46.85 6.31
CA LEU A 130 29.38 45.83 7.26
C LEU A 130 29.71 46.24 8.71
N LYS A 131 30.95 46.67 8.97
CA LYS A 131 31.35 47.13 10.31
C LYS A 131 30.59 48.38 10.75
N VAL A 132 30.42 49.36 9.88
CA VAL A 132 29.77 50.64 10.19
C VAL A 132 28.27 50.46 10.44
N VAL A 133 27.58 49.72 9.58
CA VAL A 133 26.12 49.54 9.64
C VAL A 133 25.71 48.60 10.78
N GLN A 134 26.54 47.60 11.10
CA GLN A 134 26.28 46.68 12.22
C GLN A 134 26.66 47.29 13.58
N LYS A 135 27.52 48.31 13.62
CA LYS A 135 27.98 48.94 14.86
C LYS A 135 26.96 49.95 15.40
N ASP A 136 26.36 49.60 16.54
CA ASP A 136 25.48 50.44 17.37
C ASP A 136 24.25 51.03 16.64
N GLY A 137 23.95 50.59 15.41
CA GLY A 137 22.82 51.05 14.59
C GLY A 137 22.85 52.53 14.21
N LYS A 138 23.99 53.21 14.41
CA LYS A 138 24.11 54.67 14.23
C LYS A 138 23.95 55.13 12.78
N TYR A 139 24.34 54.29 11.82
CA TYR A 139 24.28 54.61 10.40
C TYR A 139 23.51 53.55 9.63
N SER A 140 22.56 53.98 8.81
CA SER A 140 21.97 53.11 7.80
C SER A 140 22.92 52.92 6.61
N VAL A 141 22.66 51.91 5.78
CA VAL A 141 23.38 51.73 4.50
C VAL A 141 23.23 52.98 3.62
N SER A 142 22.07 53.63 3.67
CA SER A 142 21.78 54.86 2.94
C SER A 142 22.66 56.04 3.42
N ASP A 143 22.82 56.19 4.74
CA ASP A 143 23.65 57.25 5.31
C ASP A 143 25.14 57.04 4.99
N TYR A 144 25.60 55.79 5.06
CA TYR A 144 26.96 55.43 4.67
C TYR A 144 27.21 55.70 3.17
N ALA A 145 26.29 55.28 2.30
CA ALA A 145 26.38 55.51 0.85
C ALA A 145 26.39 57.00 0.51
N ARG A 146 25.52 57.79 1.14
CA ARG A 146 25.47 59.25 0.96
C ARG A 146 26.80 59.90 1.32
N ARG A 147 27.43 59.47 2.42
CA ARG A 147 28.76 59.99 2.83
C ARG A 147 29.85 59.65 1.83
N LEU A 148 29.80 58.47 1.22
CA LEU A 148 30.75 58.05 0.19
C LEU A 148 30.48 58.65 -1.21
N GLY A 149 29.38 59.37 -1.40
CA GLY A 149 28.97 59.81 -2.74
C GLY A 149 28.59 58.65 -3.67
N ALA A 150 28.17 57.51 -3.11
CA ALA A 150 27.77 56.31 -3.83
C ALA A 150 26.26 56.06 -3.71
N SER A 151 25.70 55.26 -4.62
CA SER A 151 24.32 54.80 -4.48
C SER A 151 24.20 53.75 -3.37
N GLU A 152 23.08 53.75 -2.65
CA GLU A 152 22.80 52.71 -1.64
C GLU A 152 22.85 51.31 -2.27
N THR A 153 22.34 51.16 -3.50
CA THR A 153 22.40 49.91 -4.27
C THR A 153 23.83 49.43 -4.46
N THR A 154 24.75 50.31 -4.87
CA THR A 154 26.17 49.97 -5.06
C THR A 154 26.80 49.47 -3.75
N VAL A 155 26.56 50.18 -2.64
CA VAL A 155 27.09 49.78 -1.33
C VAL A 155 26.53 48.43 -0.89
N ARG A 156 25.22 48.18 -1.06
CA ARG A 156 24.61 46.89 -0.74
C ARG A 156 25.24 45.73 -1.52
N ARG A 157 25.51 45.93 -2.82
CA ARG A 157 26.20 44.92 -3.64
C ARG A 157 27.59 44.59 -3.09
N TYR A 158 28.34 45.61 -2.68
CA TYR A 158 29.65 45.41 -2.06
C TYR A 158 29.54 44.71 -0.71
N MET A 159 28.58 45.09 0.14
CA MET A 159 28.33 44.40 1.42
C MET A 159 28.04 42.90 1.20
N ASN A 160 27.12 42.56 0.30
CA ASN A 160 26.77 41.17 -0.01
C ASN A 160 27.99 40.36 -0.51
N ALA A 161 28.77 40.92 -1.42
CA ALA A 161 29.99 40.29 -1.91
C ALA A 161 31.03 40.10 -0.77
N SER A 162 31.17 41.10 0.11
CA SER A 162 32.07 41.04 1.25
C SER A 162 31.64 40.02 2.31
N GLU A 163 30.34 39.81 2.53
CA GLU A 163 29.84 38.74 3.41
C GLU A 163 30.22 37.36 2.88
N ALA A 164 30.01 37.11 1.58
CA ALA A 164 30.43 35.87 0.94
C ALA A 164 31.96 35.70 1.00
N PHE A 165 32.72 36.77 0.76
CA PHE A 165 34.18 36.77 0.86
C PHE A 165 34.67 36.38 2.26
N GLN A 166 34.12 36.99 3.32
CA GLN A 166 34.49 36.68 4.71
C GLN A 166 34.17 35.24 5.07
N PHE A 167 33.00 34.75 4.67
CA PHE A 167 32.62 33.36 4.88
C PHE A 167 33.61 32.41 4.19
N LEU A 168 33.88 32.61 2.91
CA LEU A 168 34.79 31.78 2.13
C LEU A 168 36.21 31.81 2.70
N GLN A 169 36.71 33.00 3.06
CA GLN A 169 38.02 33.16 3.70
C GLN A 169 38.13 32.36 4.99
N ALA A 170 37.06 32.30 5.80
CA ALA A 170 37.05 31.53 7.05
C ALA A 170 36.94 30.01 6.85
N GLN A 171 36.37 29.56 5.72
CA GLN A 171 36.19 28.13 5.42
C GLN A 171 37.37 27.52 4.65
N LEU A 172 38.11 28.33 3.91
CA LEU A 172 39.22 27.87 3.09
C LEU A 172 40.51 27.70 3.92
N PRO A 173 41.36 26.71 3.58
CA PRO A 173 42.65 26.56 4.26
C PRO A 173 43.59 27.71 3.90
N GLU A 174 44.57 27.95 4.78
CA GLU A 174 45.59 28.98 4.57
C GLU A 174 46.34 28.76 3.24
N GLY A 175 46.48 29.82 2.43
CA GLY A 175 47.12 29.77 1.12
C GLY A 175 46.24 29.30 -0.04
N ALA A 176 44.97 28.94 0.19
CA ALA A 176 44.03 28.67 -0.90
C ALA A 176 43.74 29.92 -1.72
N THR A 177 43.55 29.75 -3.03
CA THR A 177 43.05 30.82 -3.90
C THR A 177 41.65 31.22 -3.45
N LEU A 178 41.48 32.50 -3.13
CA LEU A 178 40.21 33.07 -2.70
C LEU A 178 39.64 33.95 -3.81
N LEU A 179 38.38 33.71 -4.16
CA LEU A 179 37.64 34.52 -5.13
C LEU A 179 37.45 35.95 -4.59
N ASP A 180 37.86 36.95 -5.37
CA ASP A 180 37.77 38.38 -5.00
C ASP A 180 36.99 39.25 -6.01
N GLU A 181 36.50 38.65 -7.10
CA GLU A 181 35.63 39.31 -8.08
C GLU A 181 34.22 39.55 -7.50
N VAL A 182 33.91 40.83 -7.25
CA VAL A 182 32.68 41.27 -6.58
C VAL A 182 31.41 40.70 -7.18
N TYR A 183 31.26 40.70 -8.51
CA TYR A 183 30.03 40.22 -9.13
C TYR A 183 29.86 38.70 -8.94
N LYS A 184 30.94 37.92 -8.94
CA LYS A 184 30.88 36.47 -8.72
C LYS A 184 30.50 36.16 -7.26
N LEU A 185 31.10 36.88 -6.32
CA LEU A 185 30.76 36.80 -4.90
C LEU A 185 29.31 37.24 -4.62
N GLU A 186 28.84 38.27 -5.31
CA GLU A 186 27.44 38.72 -5.25
C GLU A 186 26.48 37.63 -5.76
N GLU A 187 26.81 36.92 -6.85
CA GLU A 187 26.00 35.79 -7.31
C GLU A 187 26.04 34.59 -6.35
N ILE A 188 27.20 34.34 -5.71
CA ILE A 188 27.32 33.33 -4.65
C ILE A 188 26.41 33.68 -3.47
N HIS A 189 26.47 34.93 -2.99
CA HIS A 189 25.69 35.41 -1.84
C HIS A 189 24.18 35.21 -2.02
N ARG A 190 23.69 35.33 -3.25
CA ARG A 190 22.27 35.10 -3.59
C ARG A 190 21.84 33.64 -3.53
N CYS A 191 22.78 32.71 -3.50
CA CYS A 191 22.52 31.27 -3.39
C CYS A 191 22.45 30.84 -1.92
N PRO A 192 21.86 29.67 -1.61
CA PRO A 192 21.90 29.11 -0.27
C PRO A 192 23.33 29.08 0.28
N GLN A 193 23.52 29.48 1.54
CA GLN A 193 24.86 29.55 2.15
C GLN A 193 25.61 28.22 2.14
N SER A 194 24.87 27.10 2.21
CA SER A 194 25.42 25.74 2.06
C SER A 194 26.16 25.52 0.74
N ASP A 195 25.86 26.32 -0.29
CA ASP A 195 26.42 26.17 -1.62
C ASP A 195 27.66 27.03 -1.88
N TRP A 196 27.94 28.00 -1.02
CA TRP A 196 28.95 29.03 -1.30
C TRP A 196 30.33 28.43 -1.55
N LEU A 197 30.73 27.44 -0.75
CA LEU A 197 32.06 26.84 -0.84
C LEU A 197 32.25 26.05 -2.15
N TRP A 198 31.27 25.24 -2.56
CA TRP A 198 31.41 24.47 -3.80
C TRP A 198 31.25 25.35 -5.04
N LEU A 199 30.44 26.42 -4.98
CA LEU A 199 30.33 27.40 -6.05
C LEU A 199 31.64 28.17 -6.25
N HIS A 200 32.28 28.61 -5.15
CA HIS A 200 33.61 29.21 -5.18
C HIS A 200 34.61 28.30 -5.91
N ASP A 201 34.69 27.04 -5.48
CA ASP A 201 35.58 26.05 -6.06
C ASP A 201 35.31 25.79 -7.53
N LEU A 202 34.03 25.69 -7.91
CA LEU A 202 33.62 25.49 -9.29
C LEU A 202 34.03 26.67 -10.16
N ILE A 203 33.78 27.89 -9.68
CA ILE A 203 34.09 29.13 -10.38
C ILE A 203 35.60 29.27 -10.66
N ILE A 204 36.44 28.99 -9.66
CA ILE A 204 37.90 29.07 -9.82
C ILE A 204 38.40 27.94 -10.71
N LYS A 205 38.05 26.68 -10.41
CA LYS A 205 38.59 25.51 -11.11
C LYS A 205 38.20 25.45 -12.59
N LYS A 206 37.04 26.01 -12.95
CA LYS A 206 36.52 26.02 -14.32
C LYS A 206 36.65 27.38 -15.01
N GLU A 207 37.24 28.37 -14.34
CA GLU A 207 37.40 29.73 -14.83
C GLU A 207 36.10 30.30 -15.42
N LEU A 208 35.01 30.20 -14.65
CA LEU A 208 33.67 30.49 -15.17
C LEU A 208 33.52 31.96 -15.59
N SER A 209 32.94 32.16 -16.77
CA SER A 209 32.58 33.47 -17.29
C SER A 209 31.40 34.09 -16.52
N LYS A 210 31.25 35.41 -16.60
CA LYS A 210 30.13 36.15 -15.98
C LYS A 210 28.76 35.55 -16.32
N ASN A 211 28.54 35.21 -17.58
CA ASN A 211 27.26 34.64 -18.02
C ASN A 211 27.01 33.26 -17.40
N GLN A 212 28.03 32.39 -17.34
CA GLN A 212 27.90 31.07 -16.73
C GLN A 212 27.62 31.16 -15.22
N VAL A 213 28.28 32.09 -14.50
CA VAL A 213 28.03 32.29 -13.07
C VAL A 213 26.59 32.74 -12.82
N ILE A 214 26.10 33.70 -13.61
CA ILE A 214 24.72 34.18 -13.51
C ILE A 214 23.72 33.07 -13.85
N GLU A 215 23.93 32.34 -14.95
CA GLU A 215 23.06 31.23 -15.39
C GLU A 215 22.96 30.14 -14.32
N ILE A 216 24.10 29.72 -13.76
CA ILE A 216 24.15 28.72 -12.68
C ILE A 216 23.45 29.26 -11.43
N SER A 217 23.81 30.47 -10.96
CA SER A 217 23.20 31.08 -9.77
C SER A 217 21.68 31.19 -9.89
N GLN A 218 21.17 31.66 -11.03
CA GLN A 218 19.74 31.74 -11.29
C GLN A 218 19.08 30.36 -11.24
N ALA A 219 19.62 29.39 -11.99
CA ALA A 219 19.05 28.05 -12.04
C ALA A 219 18.97 27.41 -10.65
N ILE A 220 20.02 27.49 -9.84
CA ILE A 220 20.04 26.85 -8.52
C ILE A 220 19.16 27.56 -7.49
N ARG A 221 18.98 28.89 -7.61
CA ARG A 221 18.10 29.69 -6.72
C ARG A 221 16.62 29.42 -6.95
N GLU A 222 16.26 29.01 -8.15
CA GLU A 222 14.89 28.60 -8.46
C GLU A 222 14.54 27.23 -7.86
N ILE A 223 15.55 26.40 -7.56
CA ILE A 223 15.37 25.11 -6.91
C ILE A 223 15.27 25.29 -5.39
N LYS A 224 14.08 25.68 -4.94
CA LYS A 224 13.72 25.80 -3.53
C LYS A 224 12.29 25.36 -3.30
N THR A 225 12.00 24.99 -2.07
CA THR A 225 10.65 24.72 -1.57
C THR A 225 10.52 25.34 -0.19
N ASP A 226 9.36 25.94 0.08
CA ASP A 226 9.04 26.50 1.40
C ASP A 226 8.50 25.41 2.36
N ASN A 227 8.26 24.19 1.86
CA ASN A 227 7.77 23.06 2.64
C ASN A 227 8.95 22.29 3.28
N PRO A 228 9.11 22.30 4.61
CA PRO A 228 10.23 21.63 5.27
C PRO A 228 10.26 20.11 5.06
N LEU A 229 9.10 19.47 4.90
CA LEU A 229 9.01 18.03 4.65
C LEU A 229 9.53 17.69 3.26
N ILE A 230 9.15 18.48 2.25
CA ILE A 230 9.69 18.34 0.89
C ILE A 230 11.19 18.67 0.89
N TYR A 231 11.60 19.69 1.65
CA TYR A 231 13.00 20.04 1.77
C TYR A 231 13.85 18.87 2.30
N ALA A 232 13.31 18.12 3.27
CA ALA A 232 13.96 16.95 3.85
C ALA A 232 13.96 15.71 2.93
N LEU A 233 13.19 15.68 1.84
CA LEU A 233 13.16 14.56 0.90
C LEU A 233 14.38 14.49 -0.02
N PHE A 234 14.97 15.65 -0.34
CA PHE A 234 16.00 15.74 -1.35
C PHE A 234 17.32 16.22 -0.79
N ASP A 235 18.39 15.67 -1.33
CA ASP A 235 19.70 16.31 -1.23
C ASP A 235 19.74 17.48 -2.23
N PHE A 236 19.18 18.61 -1.80
CA PHE A 236 19.13 19.81 -2.64
C PHE A 236 20.51 20.33 -3.02
N MET A 237 21.53 20.10 -2.19
CA MET A 237 22.90 20.53 -2.50
C MET A 237 23.45 19.69 -3.66
N LYS A 238 23.38 18.35 -3.56
CA LYS A 238 23.78 17.45 -4.64
C LYS A 238 23.00 17.74 -5.92
N LEU A 239 21.71 17.98 -5.80
CA LEU A 239 20.86 18.34 -6.92
C LEU A 239 21.34 19.63 -7.63
N ARG A 240 21.61 20.69 -6.87
CA ARG A 240 22.10 21.96 -7.43
C ARG A 240 23.49 21.81 -8.07
N GLN A 241 24.34 20.94 -7.52
CA GLN A 241 25.63 20.58 -8.12
C GLN A 241 25.46 19.86 -9.47
N GLU A 242 24.52 18.90 -9.57
CA GLU A 242 24.21 18.20 -10.82
C GLU A 242 23.68 19.15 -11.89
N ILE A 243 22.81 20.10 -11.50
CA ILE A 243 22.31 21.15 -12.40
C ILE A 243 23.45 22.03 -12.90
N ALA A 244 24.32 22.51 -12.02
CA ALA A 244 25.47 23.33 -12.39
C ALA A 244 26.38 22.59 -13.39
N GLN A 245 26.68 21.31 -13.12
CA GLN A 245 27.50 20.49 -14.02
C GLN A 245 26.83 20.27 -15.39
N SER A 246 25.51 20.08 -15.41
CA SER A 246 24.74 19.89 -16.65
C SER A 246 24.72 21.15 -17.51
N LEU A 247 24.53 22.32 -16.90
CA LEU A 247 24.57 23.62 -17.58
C LEU A 247 25.95 23.88 -18.20
N LEU A 248 27.02 23.55 -17.48
CA LEU A 248 28.39 23.64 -18.01
C LEU A 248 28.64 22.72 -19.20
N ASN A 249 27.95 21.57 -19.25
CA ASN A 249 28.01 20.64 -20.37
C ASN A 249 27.05 21.03 -21.52
N GLY A 250 26.35 22.16 -21.42
CA GLY A 250 25.46 22.70 -22.46
C GLY A 250 23.99 22.21 -22.38
N SER A 251 23.63 21.45 -21.35
CA SER A 251 22.25 20.99 -21.14
C SER A 251 21.45 22.02 -20.36
N ARG A 252 20.57 22.75 -21.08
CA ARG A 252 19.73 23.80 -20.48
C ARG A 252 18.44 23.30 -19.82
N GLN A 253 18.06 22.03 -20.02
CA GLN A 253 16.74 21.52 -19.62
C GLN A 253 16.68 20.97 -18.18
N MET A 254 17.82 20.68 -17.55
CA MET A 254 17.82 20.03 -16.22
C MET A 254 17.21 20.91 -15.13
N GLY A 255 17.49 22.22 -15.15
CA GLY A 255 16.89 23.16 -14.20
C GLY A 255 15.36 23.17 -14.30
N ASP A 256 14.84 23.30 -15.52
CA ASP A 256 13.39 23.28 -15.77
C ASP A 256 12.75 21.96 -15.34
N THR A 257 13.41 20.83 -15.62
CA THR A 257 12.91 19.49 -15.23
C THR A 257 12.72 19.37 -13.72
N TYR A 258 13.70 19.84 -12.94
CA TYR A 258 13.63 19.79 -11.48
C TYR A 258 12.66 20.82 -10.90
N LYS A 259 12.58 22.00 -11.51
CA LYS A 259 11.57 23.02 -11.17
C LYS A 259 10.16 22.47 -11.36
N GLU A 260 9.91 21.79 -12.48
CA GLU A 260 8.63 21.12 -12.73
C GLU A 260 8.36 20.00 -11.73
N LEU A 261 9.39 19.24 -11.33
CA LEU A 261 9.27 18.18 -10.34
C LEU A 261 8.86 18.76 -8.98
N ILE A 262 9.57 19.77 -8.46
CA ILE A 262 9.25 20.42 -7.19
C ILE A 262 7.83 20.98 -7.23
N HIS A 263 7.48 21.70 -8.30
CA HIS A 263 6.14 22.24 -8.48
C HIS A 263 5.07 21.14 -8.49
N SER A 264 5.34 20.00 -9.12
CA SER A 264 4.43 18.86 -9.14
C SER A 264 4.23 18.27 -7.74
N ILE A 265 5.28 18.17 -6.92
CA ILE A 265 5.17 17.66 -5.55
C ILE A 265 4.36 18.62 -4.69
N GLU A 266 4.68 19.91 -4.75
CA GLU A 266 3.99 20.96 -3.98
C GLU A 266 2.51 21.04 -4.33
N SER A 267 2.19 21.05 -5.63
CA SER A 267 0.81 21.10 -6.11
C SER A 267 0.01 19.87 -5.68
N SER A 268 0.56 18.65 -5.86
CA SER A 268 -0.08 17.42 -5.39
C SER A 268 -0.28 17.42 -3.87
N HIS A 269 0.75 17.79 -3.11
CA HIS A 269 0.69 17.83 -1.65
C HIS A 269 -0.34 18.85 -1.14
N ALA A 270 -0.45 20.03 -1.77
CA ALA A 270 -1.40 21.07 -1.38
C ALA A 270 -2.86 20.67 -1.62
N GLN A 271 -3.14 19.81 -2.60
CA GLN A 271 -4.48 19.32 -2.92
C GLN A 271 -4.96 18.18 -2.00
N LEU A 272 -4.06 17.56 -1.25
CA LEU A 272 -4.40 16.51 -0.29
C LEU A 272 -4.92 17.13 1.02
N GLU A 273 -5.84 16.44 1.67
CA GLU A 273 -6.26 16.74 3.03
C GLU A 273 -5.17 16.34 4.02
N ASP A 274 -5.09 17.00 5.18
CA ASP A 274 -4.09 16.64 6.19
C ASP A 274 -4.35 15.22 6.73
N LYS A 275 -5.62 14.88 6.95
CA LYS A 275 -6.04 13.59 7.49
C LYS A 275 -7.31 13.08 6.83
N ILE A 276 -7.43 11.75 6.74
CA ILE A 276 -8.64 11.04 6.29
C ILE A 276 -9.00 9.95 7.31
N ILE A 277 -10.23 9.43 7.24
CA ILE A 277 -10.66 8.28 8.05
C ILE A 277 -10.74 7.05 7.15
N ALA A 278 -9.85 6.08 7.32
CA ALA A 278 -9.94 4.81 6.61
C ALA A 278 -10.89 3.87 7.35
N TYR A 279 -11.77 3.18 6.63
CA TYR A 279 -12.69 2.19 7.20
C TYR A 279 -12.30 0.80 6.72
N GLU A 280 -12.16 -0.14 7.65
CA GLU A 280 -11.83 -1.53 7.34
C GLU A 280 -12.76 -2.49 8.10
N TYR A 281 -13.16 -3.59 7.46
CA TYR A 281 -14.02 -4.59 8.08
C TYR A 281 -13.19 -5.59 8.88
N ASN A 282 -13.35 -5.57 10.19
CA ASN A 282 -12.71 -6.52 11.09
C ASN A 282 -13.57 -7.79 11.21
N VAL A 283 -13.12 -8.86 10.56
CA VAL A 283 -13.83 -10.14 10.51
C VAL A 283 -14.02 -10.78 11.89
N MET A 284 -13.08 -10.55 12.82
CA MET A 284 -13.11 -11.18 14.15
C MET A 284 -14.10 -10.50 15.08
N LEU A 285 -14.22 -9.18 14.98
CA LEU A 285 -15.13 -8.37 15.80
C LEU A 285 -16.52 -8.18 15.16
N ASP A 286 -16.69 -8.59 13.90
CA ASP A 286 -17.89 -8.37 13.09
C ASP A 286 -18.31 -6.88 13.06
N ALA A 287 -17.30 -6.00 12.93
CA ALA A 287 -17.47 -4.56 13.00
C ALA A 287 -16.63 -3.85 11.94
N VAL A 288 -17.10 -2.67 11.52
CA VAL A 288 -16.30 -1.75 10.71
C VAL A 288 -15.52 -0.87 11.67
N GLU A 289 -14.20 -0.99 11.64
CA GLU A 289 -13.30 -0.14 12.40
C GLU A 289 -12.86 1.05 11.53
N SER A 290 -12.47 2.13 12.20
CA SER A 290 -12.01 3.34 11.53
C SER A 290 -10.71 3.82 12.13
N GLU A 291 -9.73 4.12 11.30
CA GLU A 291 -8.45 4.69 11.70
C GLU A 291 -8.25 6.06 11.03
N GLU A 292 -7.72 7.02 11.78
CA GLU A 292 -7.35 8.33 11.25
C GLU A 292 -5.94 8.26 10.64
N ILE A 293 -5.84 8.49 9.33
CA ILE A 293 -4.58 8.44 8.59
C ILE A 293 -4.17 9.85 8.17
N GLY A 294 -2.93 10.24 8.46
CA GLY A 294 -2.32 11.47 7.93
C GLY A 294 -1.99 11.35 6.44
N LEU A 295 -2.88 11.81 5.56
CA LEU A 295 -2.77 11.55 4.11
C LEU A 295 -1.56 12.27 3.48
N LYS A 296 -1.27 13.51 3.89
CA LYS A 296 -0.07 14.23 3.44
C LYS A 296 1.22 13.57 3.91
N GLU A 297 1.26 13.12 5.17
CA GLU A 297 2.42 12.41 5.72
C GLU A 297 2.63 11.08 5.00
N TRP A 298 1.55 10.33 4.76
CA TRP A 298 1.56 9.11 3.97
C TRP A 298 2.11 9.37 2.56
N PHE A 299 1.63 10.41 1.87
CA PHE A 299 2.11 10.80 0.54
C PHE A 299 3.61 11.06 0.53
N ILE A 300 4.11 11.86 1.47
CA ILE A 300 5.55 12.15 1.62
C ILE A 300 6.36 10.88 1.89
N ASN A 301 5.87 9.98 2.74
CA ASN A 301 6.55 8.72 3.04
C ASN A 301 6.60 7.77 1.83
N GLN A 302 5.55 7.72 1.00
CA GLN A 302 5.59 6.97 -0.25
C GLN A 302 6.61 7.55 -1.23
N LEU A 303 6.71 8.88 -1.34
CA LEU A 303 7.75 9.50 -2.17
C LEU A 303 9.17 9.15 -1.70
N LYS A 304 9.42 9.05 -0.38
CA LYS A 304 10.72 8.61 0.19
C LYS A 304 11.10 7.19 -0.21
N ALA A 305 10.12 6.31 -0.36
CA ALA A 305 10.34 4.90 -0.66
C ALA A 305 10.73 4.66 -2.14
N LEU A 306 10.58 5.67 -3.01
CA LEU A 306 10.91 5.56 -4.43
C LEU A 306 12.42 5.55 -4.66
N LYS A 307 12.88 4.63 -5.51
CA LYS A 307 14.30 4.57 -5.93
C LYS A 307 14.73 5.77 -6.77
N VAL A 308 13.84 6.26 -7.61
CA VAL A 308 14.07 7.40 -8.51
C VAL A 308 12.84 8.28 -8.46
N LEU A 309 13.05 9.58 -8.23
CA LEU A 309 11.96 10.53 -8.26
C LEU A 309 11.85 11.20 -9.64
N THR A 310 10.69 11.03 -10.25
CA THR A 310 10.32 11.68 -11.51
C THR A 310 8.94 12.28 -11.35
N LYS A 311 8.60 13.23 -12.23
CA LYS A 311 7.25 13.83 -12.29
C LYS A 311 6.18 12.75 -12.42
N GLN A 312 6.46 11.70 -13.19
CA GLN A 312 5.53 10.58 -13.40
C GLN A 312 5.30 9.78 -12.12
N ASN A 313 6.36 9.42 -11.40
CA ASN A 313 6.22 8.66 -10.14
C ASN A 313 5.48 9.48 -9.06
N VAL A 314 5.71 10.81 -9.00
CA VAL A 314 4.97 11.71 -8.10
C VAL A 314 3.47 11.69 -8.40
N LEU A 315 3.10 11.71 -9.69
CA LEU A 315 1.69 11.65 -10.10
C LEU A 315 1.05 10.29 -9.82
N GLU A 316 1.81 9.19 -9.88
CA GLU A 316 1.33 7.86 -9.50
C GLU A 316 1.02 7.79 -8.00
N VAL A 317 1.96 8.21 -7.15
CA VAL A 317 1.74 8.26 -5.70
C VAL A 317 0.57 9.20 -5.32
N TYR A 318 0.40 10.29 -6.06
CA TYR A 318 -0.74 11.19 -5.86
C TYR A 318 -2.08 10.51 -6.20
N LYS A 319 -2.13 9.72 -7.27
CA LYS A 319 -3.34 8.94 -7.60
C LYS A 319 -3.67 7.92 -6.51
N ASP A 320 -2.67 7.27 -5.93
CA ASP A 320 -2.85 6.33 -4.83
C ASP A 320 -3.42 7.04 -3.59
N ALA A 321 -2.93 8.25 -3.27
CA ALA A 321 -3.48 9.07 -2.19
C ALA A 321 -4.95 9.45 -2.44
N LEU A 322 -5.30 9.82 -3.68
CA LEU A 322 -6.70 10.09 -4.05
C LEU A 322 -7.59 8.85 -3.96
N GLN A 323 -7.05 7.67 -4.28
CA GLN A 323 -7.79 6.42 -4.13
C GLN A 323 -8.05 6.08 -2.66
N LEU A 324 -7.06 6.28 -1.78
CA LEU A 324 -7.24 6.16 -0.33
C LEU A 324 -8.34 7.09 0.19
N LYS A 325 -8.35 8.34 -0.28
CA LYS A 325 -9.41 9.30 0.02
C LYS A 325 -10.78 8.89 -0.52
N ARG A 326 -10.86 8.18 -1.65
CA ARG A 326 -12.15 7.65 -2.15
C ARG A 326 -12.66 6.50 -1.28
N ASN A 327 -11.75 5.62 -0.87
CA ASN A 327 -12.06 4.45 -0.06
C ASN A 327 -12.43 4.81 1.40
N SER A 328 -12.27 6.07 1.82
CA SER A 328 -12.73 6.57 3.12
C SER A 328 -14.26 6.72 3.22
N GLN A 329 -15.02 6.24 2.24
CA GLN A 329 -16.48 6.29 2.27
C GLN A 329 -17.05 5.11 3.06
N LYS A 330 -17.65 5.44 4.22
CA LYS A 330 -18.24 4.47 5.15
C LYS A 330 -19.24 3.51 4.50
N GLU A 331 -20.03 3.98 3.53
CA GLU A 331 -21.03 3.14 2.83
C GLU A 331 -20.40 1.96 2.07
N GLU A 332 -19.20 2.12 1.51
CA GLU A 332 -18.54 1.07 0.72
C GLU A 332 -17.95 -0.02 1.63
N ALA A 333 -17.42 0.38 2.79
CA ALA A 333 -16.99 -0.54 3.85
C ALA A 333 -18.17 -1.32 4.45
N GLU A 334 -19.31 -0.66 4.66
CA GLU A 334 -20.54 -1.30 5.16
C GLU A 334 -21.10 -2.33 4.18
N ARG A 335 -21.07 -2.06 2.86
CA ARG A 335 -21.47 -3.03 1.82
C ARG A 335 -20.57 -4.27 1.80
N THR A 336 -19.27 -4.05 1.92
CA THR A 336 -18.27 -5.13 1.99
C THR A 336 -18.48 -6.00 3.23
N ALA A 337 -18.71 -5.37 4.39
CA ALA A 337 -19.02 -6.06 5.64
C ALA A 337 -20.33 -6.89 5.55
N ALA A 338 -21.37 -6.37 4.89
CA ALA A 338 -22.63 -7.08 4.69
C ALA A 338 -22.44 -8.36 3.85
N TYR A 339 -21.67 -8.27 2.76
CA TYR A 339 -21.36 -9.43 1.91
C TYR A 339 -20.69 -10.57 2.70
N PHE A 340 -19.70 -10.24 3.53
CA PHE A 340 -18.99 -11.25 4.33
C PHE A 340 -19.89 -11.86 5.43
N ARG A 341 -20.75 -11.06 6.07
CA ARG A 341 -21.75 -11.54 7.04
C ARG A 341 -22.74 -12.53 6.42
N ASP A 342 -23.30 -12.18 5.27
CA ASP A 342 -24.27 -13.05 4.58
C ASP A 342 -23.66 -14.39 4.19
N LYS A 343 -22.41 -14.38 3.72
CA LYS A 343 -21.67 -15.60 3.36
C LYS A 343 -21.39 -16.51 4.56
N LYS A 344 -21.06 -15.93 5.72
CA LYS A 344 -20.86 -16.68 6.97
C LYS A 344 -22.17 -17.31 7.43
N ASN A 345 -23.25 -16.53 7.49
CA ASN A 345 -24.58 -16.99 7.91
C ASN A 345 -25.14 -18.10 7.00
N ALA A 346 -24.88 -18.04 5.69
CA ALA A 346 -25.30 -19.09 4.76
C ALA A 346 -24.64 -20.44 5.07
N LYS A 347 -23.33 -20.42 5.37
CA LYS A 347 -22.57 -21.63 5.69
C LYS A 347 -23.04 -22.29 6.99
N GLU A 348 -23.32 -21.49 8.02
CA GLU A 348 -23.81 -21.98 9.32
C GLU A 348 -25.21 -22.62 9.19
N ARG A 349 -26.10 -22.04 8.38
CA ARG A 349 -27.43 -22.62 8.11
C ARG A 349 -27.35 -23.98 7.41
N GLU A 350 -26.48 -24.12 6.41
CA GLU A 350 -26.29 -25.40 5.69
C GLU A 350 -25.79 -26.51 6.62
N GLU A 351 -24.88 -26.19 7.55
CA GLU A 351 -24.33 -27.14 8.51
C GLU A 351 -25.37 -27.58 9.55
N GLN A 352 -26.20 -26.65 10.03
CA GLN A 352 -27.26 -26.94 10.98
C GLN A 352 -28.37 -27.81 10.37
N GLU A 353 -28.79 -27.53 9.13
CA GLU A 353 -29.74 -28.38 8.40
C GLU A 353 -29.20 -29.80 8.14
N ARG A 354 -27.90 -29.95 7.95
CA ARG A 354 -27.26 -31.26 7.78
C ARG A 354 -27.33 -32.09 9.07
N LEU A 355 -26.98 -31.49 10.21
CA LEU A 355 -26.98 -32.16 11.52
C LEU A 355 -28.39 -32.64 11.91
N GLU A 356 -29.42 -31.81 11.74
CA GLU A 356 -30.81 -32.18 12.05
C GLU A 356 -31.31 -33.38 11.22
N ARG A 357 -30.86 -33.51 9.97
CA ARG A 357 -31.21 -34.65 9.10
C ARG A 357 -30.55 -35.94 9.56
N GLU A 358 -29.28 -35.90 9.95
CA GLU A 358 -28.54 -37.08 10.42
C GLU A 358 -29.15 -37.65 11.71
N MET A 359 -29.73 -36.80 12.56
CA MET A 359 -30.31 -37.15 13.86
C MET A 359 -31.73 -37.75 13.84
N ARG A 360 -32.44 -37.74 12.70
CA ARG A 360 -33.82 -38.27 12.65
C ARG A 360 -33.84 -39.81 12.77
N GLN A 361 -34.47 -40.33 13.82
CA GLN A 361 -34.61 -41.77 14.10
C GLN A 361 -35.95 -42.30 13.54
N VAL A 362 -35.91 -43.43 12.82
CA VAL A 362 -37.10 -44.20 12.42
C VAL A 362 -37.56 -45.05 13.60
N LYS A 363 -38.87 -45.10 13.88
CA LYS A 363 -39.42 -45.87 15.01
C LYS A 363 -40.33 -47.02 14.53
N PRO A 364 -40.35 -48.17 15.25
CA PRO A 364 -41.34 -49.21 15.00
C PRO A 364 -42.78 -48.69 15.04
N GLY A 365 -43.62 -49.16 14.14
CA GLY A 365 -45.01 -48.75 13.94
C GLY A 365 -45.21 -47.55 12.99
N GLU A 366 -44.14 -46.86 12.57
CA GLU A 366 -44.26 -45.69 11.69
C GLU A 366 -44.52 -46.07 10.23
N TRP A 367 -45.34 -45.25 9.56
CA TRP A 367 -45.55 -45.29 8.12
C TRP A 367 -44.83 -44.13 7.44
N TRP A 368 -44.12 -44.46 6.38
CA TRP A 368 -43.37 -43.51 5.57
C TRP A 368 -43.81 -43.60 4.11
N ARG A 369 -43.97 -42.44 3.48
CA ARG A 369 -44.29 -42.34 2.05
C ARG A 369 -43.02 -42.06 1.26
N LEU A 370 -42.74 -42.91 0.27
CA LEU A 370 -41.59 -42.86 -0.64
C LEU A 370 -42.13 -42.63 -2.06
N GLY A 371 -42.39 -41.38 -2.44
CA GLY A 371 -43.06 -41.08 -3.70
C GLY A 371 -44.47 -41.70 -3.77
N ASN A 372 -44.63 -42.69 -4.66
CA ASN A 372 -45.87 -43.46 -4.83
C ASN A 372 -45.94 -44.73 -3.96
N HIS A 373 -44.90 -45.02 -3.18
CA HIS A 373 -44.80 -46.21 -2.35
C HIS A 373 -45.00 -45.93 -0.87
N TRP A 374 -45.26 -47.00 -0.11
CA TRP A 374 -45.44 -46.95 1.34
C TRP A 374 -44.53 -47.96 2.03
N LEU A 375 -43.71 -47.45 2.96
CA LEU A 375 -42.87 -48.25 3.85
C LEU A 375 -43.47 -48.23 5.26
N TYR A 376 -43.62 -49.40 5.84
CA TYR A 376 -43.99 -49.59 7.24
C TYR A 376 -42.79 -50.14 8.01
N CYS A 377 -42.45 -49.51 9.14
CA CYS A 377 -41.42 -50.01 10.05
C CYS A 377 -42.06 -51.00 11.03
N GLY A 378 -42.03 -52.30 10.73
CA GLY A 378 -42.64 -53.38 11.51
C GLY A 378 -42.66 -54.69 10.74
N GLU A 379 -43.29 -55.73 11.30
CA GLU A 379 -43.32 -57.04 10.65
C GLU A 379 -44.39 -57.10 9.55
N GLY A 380 -44.12 -57.79 8.44
CA GLY A 380 -45.11 -58.01 7.39
C GLY A 380 -46.33 -58.83 7.83
N SER A 381 -46.24 -59.54 8.96
CA SER A 381 -47.35 -60.23 9.62
C SER A 381 -48.18 -59.33 10.55
N ASP A 382 -47.80 -58.07 10.78
CA ASP A 382 -48.53 -57.18 11.66
C ASP A 382 -49.95 -56.94 11.13
N PRO A 383 -51.00 -57.07 11.97
CA PRO A 383 -52.37 -56.78 11.57
C PRO A 383 -52.54 -55.35 11.03
N VAL A 384 -51.80 -54.39 11.60
CA VAL A 384 -51.81 -52.97 11.18
C VAL A 384 -51.27 -52.80 9.76
N PHE A 385 -50.23 -53.56 9.38
CA PHE A 385 -49.72 -53.56 8.02
C PHE A 385 -50.78 -54.09 7.06
N PHE A 386 -51.33 -55.28 7.33
CA PHE A 386 -52.30 -55.94 6.48
C PHE A 386 -53.61 -55.14 6.29
N GLN A 387 -54.11 -54.51 7.36
CA GLN A 387 -55.33 -53.69 7.31
C GLN A 387 -55.19 -52.49 6.37
N LYS A 388 -54.00 -51.88 6.27
CA LYS A 388 -53.75 -50.72 5.42
C LYS A 388 -53.46 -51.06 3.94
N LEU A 389 -53.21 -52.34 3.63
CA LEU A 389 -52.99 -52.77 2.25
C LEU A 389 -54.25 -52.60 1.39
N PRO A 390 -54.13 -52.23 0.11
CA PRO A 390 -55.25 -52.20 -0.83
C PRO A 390 -55.97 -53.55 -0.95
N ASP A 391 -57.25 -53.53 -1.32
CA ASP A 391 -58.07 -54.76 -1.47
C ASP A 391 -57.64 -55.67 -2.62
N HIS A 392 -56.91 -55.12 -3.60
CA HIS A 392 -56.38 -55.85 -4.74
C HIS A 392 -54.86 -55.68 -4.83
N ILE A 393 -54.14 -56.77 -4.64
CA ILE A 393 -52.68 -56.86 -4.79
C ILE A 393 -52.40 -57.85 -5.92
N ALA A 394 -51.67 -57.45 -6.95
CA ALA A 394 -51.33 -58.35 -8.06
C ALA A 394 -50.32 -59.41 -7.61
N LEU A 395 -49.27 -58.98 -6.92
CA LEU A 395 -48.20 -59.83 -6.39
C LEU A 395 -47.88 -59.47 -4.94
N ALA A 396 -47.96 -60.45 -4.04
CA ALA A 396 -47.35 -60.38 -2.73
C ALA A 396 -46.10 -61.28 -2.69
N TYR A 397 -44.95 -60.68 -2.44
CA TYR A 397 -43.68 -61.38 -2.28
C TYR A 397 -43.37 -61.61 -0.81
N LEU A 398 -43.22 -62.87 -0.43
CA LEU A 398 -43.05 -63.32 0.95
C LEU A 398 -41.69 -64.03 1.07
N ASN A 399 -40.69 -63.32 1.58
CA ASN A 399 -39.35 -63.84 1.82
C ASN A 399 -38.98 -63.80 3.30
N PRO A 400 -39.51 -64.72 4.13
CA PRO A 400 -39.01 -64.86 5.48
C PRO A 400 -37.53 -65.28 5.42
N SER A 401 -36.64 -64.41 5.90
CA SER A 401 -35.19 -64.64 5.82
C SER A 401 -34.80 -66.05 6.30
N HIS A 402 -33.90 -66.69 5.55
CA HIS A 402 -33.37 -68.03 5.82
C HIS A 402 -32.61 -68.15 7.15
N TRP A 403 -32.16 -67.03 7.72
CA TRP A 403 -31.47 -67.02 9.03
C TRP A 403 -32.42 -67.03 10.23
N VAL A 404 -33.72 -66.81 10.01
CA VAL A 404 -34.65 -66.43 11.09
C VAL A 404 -35.92 -67.27 11.11
N TRP A 405 -36.12 -68.21 10.18
CA TRP A 405 -37.29 -69.10 10.22
C TRP A 405 -36.96 -70.45 10.88
N PRO A 406 -37.38 -70.70 12.14
CA PRO A 406 -37.18 -71.98 12.80
C PRO A 406 -37.78 -73.15 12.02
N ARG A 407 -37.10 -74.30 12.06
CA ARG A 407 -37.74 -75.59 11.74
C ARG A 407 -38.93 -75.74 12.69
N ASN A 408 -40.16 -75.59 12.20
CA ASN A 408 -41.44 -75.60 12.93
C ASN A 408 -42.05 -74.23 13.34
N ALA A 409 -41.61 -73.12 12.76
CA ALA A 409 -42.32 -71.85 12.98
C ALA A 409 -43.69 -71.80 12.27
N PRO A 410 -44.70 -71.16 12.89
CA PRO A 410 -46.02 -70.96 12.29
C PRO A 410 -45.93 -70.05 11.07
N TRP A 411 -46.81 -70.25 10.08
CA TRP A 411 -46.88 -69.44 8.85
C TRP A 411 -48.05 -68.45 8.91
N PRO A 412 -47.86 -67.21 9.40
CA PRO A 412 -48.96 -66.25 9.58
C PRO A 412 -49.34 -65.51 8.29
N LEU A 413 -48.60 -65.70 7.20
CA LEU A 413 -48.73 -64.92 5.98
C LEU A 413 -49.80 -65.46 5.01
N ASP A 414 -50.56 -66.49 5.40
CA ASP A 414 -51.75 -66.94 4.66
C ASP A 414 -52.81 -65.83 4.52
N VAL A 415 -52.80 -64.84 5.41
CA VAL A 415 -53.70 -63.66 5.35
C VAL A 415 -53.57 -62.92 4.02
N PHE A 416 -52.40 -62.91 3.40
CA PHE A 416 -52.19 -62.31 2.09
C PHE A 416 -53.07 -62.94 1.01
N GLY A 417 -53.44 -64.21 1.15
CA GLY A 417 -54.33 -64.90 0.21
C GLY A 417 -55.74 -64.31 0.11
N GLN A 418 -56.13 -63.41 1.02
CA GLN A 418 -57.42 -62.70 0.95
C GLN A 418 -57.39 -61.52 -0.03
N LYS A 419 -56.25 -60.83 -0.18
CA LYS A 419 -56.10 -59.60 -0.97
C LYS A 419 -55.18 -59.76 -2.19
N ALA A 420 -54.26 -60.73 -2.15
CA ALA A 420 -53.31 -61.00 -3.22
C ALA A 420 -53.84 -62.02 -4.23
N GLU A 421 -53.77 -61.65 -5.49
CA GLU A 421 -54.08 -62.53 -6.62
C GLU A 421 -53.03 -63.63 -6.75
N THR A 422 -51.75 -63.24 -6.68
CA THR A 422 -50.61 -64.15 -6.71
C THR A 422 -49.69 -63.88 -5.52
N ILE A 423 -49.22 -64.96 -4.91
CA ILE A 423 -48.26 -64.95 -3.82
C ILE A 423 -47.04 -65.74 -4.27
N ALA A 424 -45.88 -65.10 -4.24
CA ALA A 424 -44.59 -65.75 -4.44
C ALA A 424 -43.89 -65.84 -3.07
N ALA A 425 -43.80 -67.06 -2.54
CA ALA A 425 -43.14 -67.31 -1.27
C ALA A 425 -41.83 -68.05 -1.47
N THR A 426 -40.76 -67.59 -0.80
CA THR A 426 -39.43 -68.22 -0.86
C THR A 426 -39.04 -68.79 0.51
N PRO A 427 -39.70 -69.87 0.98
CA PRO A 427 -39.35 -70.50 2.24
C PRO A 427 -37.95 -71.14 2.17
N PRO A 428 -37.22 -71.26 3.30
CA PRO A 428 -35.95 -71.97 3.35
C PRO A 428 -36.10 -73.43 2.91
N LEU A 429 -35.12 -73.97 2.17
CA LEU A 429 -35.17 -75.33 1.62
C LEU A 429 -35.36 -76.38 2.72
N GLU A 430 -34.69 -76.24 3.87
CA GLU A 430 -34.85 -77.14 5.01
C GLU A 430 -36.24 -77.11 5.67
N SER A 431 -37.03 -76.06 5.40
CA SER A 431 -38.36 -75.86 5.98
C SER A 431 -39.48 -76.13 4.99
N LEU A 432 -39.20 -76.57 3.76
CA LEU A 432 -40.22 -76.78 2.72
C LEU A 432 -41.34 -77.72 3.15
N ALA A 433 -40.99 -78.87 3.72
CA ALA A 433 -41.98 -79.85 4.17
C ALA A 433 -42.92 -79.25 5.21
N THR A 434 -42.35 -78.59 6.22
CA THR A 434 -43.12 -77.91 7.28
C THR A 434 -43.95 -76.76 6.72
N PHE A 435 -43.40 -75.95 5.81
CA PHE A 435 -44.10 -74.85 5.17
C PHE A 435 -45.36 -75.32 4.44
N PHE A 436 -45.24 -76.36 3.60
CA PHE A 436 -46.38 -76.92 2.86
C PHE A 436 -47.40 -77.65 3.77
N GLN A 437 -46.99 -78.12 4.95
CA GLN A 437 -47.91 -78.68 5.94
C GLN A 437 -48.78 -77.61 6.62
N HIS A 438 -48.28 -76.38 6.75
CA HIS A 438 -48.95 -75.33 7.51
C HIS A 438 -49.73 -74.34 6.63
N THR A 439 -49.24 -74.03 5.42
CA THR A 439 -49.93 -73.09 4.53
C THR A 439 -51.22 -73.69 3.99
N ARG A 440 -52.27 -72.86 3.95
CA ARG A 440 -53.57 -73.16 3.33
C ARG A 440 -53.75 -72.45 2.00
N LEU A 441 -52.70 -71.81 1.49
CA LEU A 441 -52.74 -71.11 0.21
C LEU A 441 -52.89 -72.12 -0.95
N PRO A 442 -53.62 -71.75 -2.02
CA PRO A 442 -53.84 -72.62 -3.16
C PRO A 442 -52.56 -72.73 -4.01
N TYR A 443 -51.74 -73.74 -3.71
CA TYR A 443 -50.51 -74.00 -4.46
C TYR A 443 -50.84 -74.28 -5.94
N GLN A 444 -50.09 -73.66 -6.84
CA GLN A 444 -50.29 -73.82 -8.29
C GLN A 444 -48.99 -74.20 -9.01
N TRP A 445 -47.85 -73.67 -8.60
CA TRP A 445 -46.58 -73.84 -9.31
C TRP A 445 -45.37 -73.60 -8.40
N SER A 446 -44.19 -74.01 -8.84
CA SER A 446 -42.92 -73.66 -8.19
C SER A 446 -41.89 -73.21 -9.22
N LEU A 447 -41.05 -72.24 -8.85
CA LEU A 447 -39.88 -71.83 -9.62
C LEU A 447 -38.60 -72.24 -8.89
N ALA A 448 -37.63 -72.75 -9.63
CA ALA A 448 -36.30 -73.06 -9.13
C ALA A 448 -35.24 -72.22 -9.87
N THR A 449 -34.65 -71.25 -9.17
CA THR A 449 -33.71 -70.29 -9.76
C THR A 449 -32.27 -70.58 -9.31
N PRO A 450 -31.36 -71.03 -10.20
CA PRO A 450 -29.97 -71.27 -9.83
C PRO A 450 -29.20 -69.98 -9.60
N LEU A 451 -28.33 -69.98 -8.58
CA LEU A 451 -27.44 -68.88 -8.21
C LEU A 451 -26.00 -69.18 -8.62
N ASN A 452 -25.28 -68.19 -9.14
CA ASN A 452 -23.85 -68.32 -9.47
C ASN A 452 -22.95 -68.08 -8.25
N LEU A 453 -23.03 -68.92 -7.22
CA LEU A 453 -22.23 -68.77 -5.99
C LEU A 453 -20.89 -69.52 -6.06
N LYS A 454 -19.78 -68.85 -5.71
CA LYS A 454 -18.53 -69.51 -5.36
C LYS A 454 -18.63 -69.97 -3.89
N LYS A 455 -19.14 -71.19 -3.66
CA LYS A 455 -19.40 -71.86 -2.35
C LYS A 455 -20.63 -71.39 -1.56
N ASN A 456 -21.16 -72.33 -0.77
CA ASN A 456 -22.37 -72.29 0.09
C ASN A 456 -22.30 -71.25 1.24
N GLU A 457 -22.04 -69.99 0.97
CA GLU A 457 -21.98 -68.95 2.03
C GLU A 457 -23.36 -68.42 2.45
N ALA A 458 -24.43 -68.71 1.70
CA ALA A 458 -25.79 -68.21 1.96
C ALA A 458 -26.81 -69.26 2.42
N GLY A 459 -26.42 -70.53 2.63
CA GLY A 459 -27.34 -71.59 3.06
C GLY A 459 -28.43 -72.00 2.05
N THR A 460 -28.47 -71.40 0.86
CA THR A 460 -29.50 -71.62 -0.19
C THR A 460 -29.25 -72.86 -1.07
N GLY A 461 -28.18 -73.61 -0.84
CA GLY A 461 -27.81 -74.76 -1.68
C GLY A 461 -27.53 -74.42 -3.15
N GLY A 462 -27.34 -73.13 -3.47
CA GLY A 462 -27.14 -72.64 -4.83
C GLY A 462 -28.42 -72.37 -5.62
N TRP A 463 -29.61 -72.39 -4.99
CA TRP A 463 -30.90 -72.16 -5.67
C TRP A 463 -31.87 -71.34 -4.79
N ILE A 464 -32.74 -70.56 -5.43
CA ILE A 464 -33.93 -69.97 -4.78
C ILE A 464 -35.14 -70.80 -5.19
N PHE A 465 -35.78 -71.47 -4.23
CA PHE A 465 -37.07 -72.11 -4.43
C PHE A 465 -38.19 -71.11 -4.17
N THR A 466 -39.14 -71.04 -5.09
CA THR A 466 -40.29 -70.14 -5.00
C THR A 466 -41.56 -70.94 -5.14
N ALA A 467 -42.37 -71.01 -4.09
CA ALA A 467 -43.72 -71.52 -4.18
C ALA A 467 -44.65 -70.40 -4.68
N ILE A 468 -45.36 -70.68 -5.77
CA ILE A 468 -46.36 -69.77 -6.33
C ILE A 468 -47.75 -70.26 -5.98
N PHE A 469 -48.49 -69.39 -5.29
CA PHE A 469 -49.89 -69.59 -4.96
C PHE A 469 -50.70 -68.57 -5.73
N SER A 470 -51.73 -69.02 -6.44
CA SER A 470 -52.59 -68.12 -7.19
C SER A 470 -54.01 -68.67 -7.26
N ARG A 471 -54.98 -67.76 -7.30
CA ARG A 471 -56.38 -68.12 -7.63
C ARG A 471 -56.62 -68.16 -9.13
N LYS A 472 -55.68 -67.66 -9.94
CA LYS A 472 -55.72 -67.77 -11.41
C LYS A 472 -54.80 -68.88 -11.89
N LYS A 473 -55.12 -69.42 -13.06
CA LYS A 473 -54.24 -70.36 -13.74
C LYS A 473 -52.97 -69.63 -14.17
N ILE A 474 -51.82 -70.12 -13.73
CA ILE A 474 -50.51 -69.54 -14.06
C ILE A 474 -50.22 -69.77 -15.55
N ASN A 475 -49.64 -68.76 -16.21
CA ASN A 475 -49.21 -68.86 -17.59
C ASN A 475 -48.10 -69.94 -17.71
N PRO A 476 -48.26 -71.00 -18.53
CA PRO A 476 -47.26 -72.04 -18.71
C PRO A 476 -45.91 -71.55 -19.24
N GLN A 477 -45.84 -70.31 -19.75
CA GLN A 477 -44.60 -69.68 -20.20
C GLN A 477 -43.76 -69.07 -19.06
N VAL A 478 -44.29 -69.00 -17.83
CA VAL A 478 -43.48 -68.65 -16.66
C VAL A 478 -42.57 -69.84 -16.36
N ARG A 479 -41.31 -69.73 -16.80
CA ARG A 479 -40.29 -70.77 -16.69
C ARG A 479 -39.38 -70.50 -15.49
N ASP A 480 -38.67 -71.54 -15.06
CA ASP A 480 -37.48 -71.38 -14.24
C ASP A 480 -36.54 -70.37 -14.92
N THR A 481 -36.00 -69.43 -14.13
CA THR A 481 -35.13 -68.36 -14.64
C THR A 481 -33.73 -68.86 -14.93
N TRP A 482 -33.01 -68.14 -15.79
CA TRP A 482 -31.61 -68.39 -16.11
C TRP A 482 -30.70 -67.92 -14.96
N LYS A 483 -29.48 -68.46 -14.92
CA LYS A 483 -28.46 -68.28 -13.86
C LYS A 483 -28.30 -66.80 -13.47
N ILE A 484 -28.77 -66.44 -12.26
CA ILE A 484 -28.70 -65.07 -11.73
C ILE A 484 -27.33 -64.85 -11.08
N ASP A 485 -26.73 -63.68 -11.31
CA ASP A 485 -25.47 -63.31 -10.65
C ASP A 485 -25.72 -63.02 -9.16
N ALA A 486 -24.95 -63.71 -8.32
CA ALA A 486 -25.08 -63.68 -6.87
C ALA A 486 -24.26 -62.54 -6.22
N SER A 487 -23.52 -61.77 -7.02
CA SER A 487 -22.69 -60.64 -6.57
C SER A 487 -23.50 -59.52 -5.88
N ASP A 488 -24.80 -59.42 -6.16
CA ASP A 488 -25.75 -58.42 -5.64
C ASP A 488 -26.57 -58.91 -4.41
N LEU A 489 -26.14 -60.00 -3.75
CA LEU A 489 -26.83 -60.58 -2.58
C LEU A 489 -26.62 -59.81 -1.26
N GLN A 490 -26.44 -58.49 -1.29
CA GLN A 490 -26.27 -57.68 -0.06
C GLN A 490 -27.50 -57.66 0.87
N GLY A 491 -28.62 -58.32 0.50
CA GLY A 491 -29.85 -58.30 1.31
C GLY A 491 -30.84 -59.43 1.02
N ASN A 492 -30.38 -60.67 0.78
CA ASN A 492 -31.22 -61.87 0.59
C ASN A 492 -32.14 -61.90 -0.64
N LYS A 493 -32.12 -60.86 -1.51
CA LYS A 493 -32.96 -60.74 -2.71
C LYS A 493 -32.14 -60.14 -3.84
N THR A 494 -31.98 -60.86 -4.95
CA THR A 494 -31.33 -60.30 -6.14
C THR A 494 -32.33 -59.46 -6.93
N ARG A 495 -31.85 -58.33 -7.47
CA ARG A 495 -32.67 -57.42 -8.27
C ARG A 495 -33.28 -58.09 -9.51
N GLU A 496 -32.49 -58.89 -10.23
CA GLU A 496 -32.91 -59.63 -11.42
C GLU A 496 -34.05 -60.61 -11.13
N TYR A 497 -34.01 -61.29 -9.98
CA TYR A 497 -35.02 -62.24 -9.58
C TYR A 497 -36.35 -61.57 -9.25
N LEU A 498 -36.31 -60.49 -8.46
CA LEU A 498 -37.53 -59.74 -8.14
C LEU A 498 -38.14 -59.10 -9.39
N GLN A 499 -37.31 -58.61 -10.31
CA GLN A 499 -37.76 -58.09 -11.59
C GLN A 499 -38.52 -59.15 -12.38
N HIS A 500 -37.99 -60.38 -12.45
CA HIS A 500 -38.67 -61.49 -13.11
C HIS A 500 -40.04 -61.80 -12.48
N LEU A 501 -40.14 -61.82 -11.15
CA LEU A 501 -41.42 -62.04 -10.47
C LEU A 501 -42.42 -60.91 -10.77
N LEU A 502 -41.97 -59.66 -10.76
CA LEU A 502 -42.81 -58.51 -11.07
C LEU A 502 -43.35 -58.59 -12.51
N GLU A 503 -42.50 -58.90 -13.48
CA GLU A 503 -42.89 -59.04 -14.89
C GLU A 503 -43.84 -60.22 -15.12
N ALA A 504 -43.62 -61.34 -14.41
CA ALA A 504 -44.44 -62.54 -14.56
C ALA A 504 -45.84 -62.41 -13.94
N PHE A 505 -45.96 -61.71 -12.80
CA PHE A 505 -47.16 -61.77 -11.95
C PHE A 505 -47.83 -60.42 -11.70
N SER A 506 -47.37 -59.34 -12.33
CA SER A 506 -48.00 -58.02 -12.23
C SER A 506 -47.75 -57.17 -13.48
N ARG A 507 -48.55 -56.14 -13.68
CA ARG A 507 -48.47 -55.18 -14.79
C ARG A 507 -48.11 -53.79 -14.25
N GLU A 508 -47.82 -52.86 -15.17
CA GLU A 508 -47.68 -51.45 -14.79
C GLU A 508 -48.92 -50.97 -14.05
N ARG A 509 -48.72 -50.11 -13.05
CA ARG A 509 -49.75 -49.56 -12.14
C ARG A 509 -50.42 -50.56 -11.22
N ASP A 510 -50.04 -51.84 -11.24
CA ASP A 510 -50.48 -52.78 -10.22
C ASP A 510 -49.86 -52.47 -8.86
N VAL A 511 -50.59 -52.88 -7.81
CA VAL A 511 -50.07 -52.88 -6.44
C VAL A 511 -49.31 -54.17 -6.21
N VAL A 512 -48.08 -54.04 -5.72
CA VAL A 512 -47.23 -55.13 -5.27
C VAL A 512 -46.88 -54.95 -3.80
N VAL A 513 -46.69 -56.07 -3.10
CA VAL A 513 -46.36 -56.07 -1.69
C VAL A 513 -45.05 -56.80 -1.45
N ASP A 514 -44.18 -56.21 -0.65
CA ASP A 514 -43.00 -56.86 -0.10
C ASP A 514 -43.11 -56.95 1.43
N ALA A 515 -43.40 -58.14 1.95
CA ALA A 515 -43.56 -58.33 3.39
C ALA A 515 -42.25 -58.26 4.19
N TYR A 516 -41.09 -58.17 3.51
CA TYR A 516 -39.76 -58.16 4.13
C TYR A 516 -38.79 -57.25 3.35
N ALA A 517 -39.03 -55.95 3.30
CA ALA A 517 -38.42 -55.05 2.31
C ALA A 517 -36.87 -55.04 2.31
N GLY A 518 -36.20 -55.36 3.41
CA GLY A 518 -34.74 -55.46 3.47
C GLY A 518 -34.06 -54.13 3.15
N LEU A 519 -33.21 -54.12 2.13
CA LEU A 519 -32.58 -52.89 1.62
C LEU A 519 -33.48 -52.07 0.67
N GLY A 520 -34.70 -52.53 0.41
CA GLY A 520 -35.70 -51.83 -0.40
C GLY A 520 -35.62 -52.07 -1.91
N THR A 521 -35.00 -53.16 -2.35
CA THR A 521 -34.86 -53.49 -3.79
C THR A 521 -36.21 -53.53 -4.52
N MET A 522 -37.27 -54.04 -3.88
CA MET A 522 -38.62 -54.04 -4.47
C MET A 522 -39.18 -52.62 -4.66
N PHE A 523 -38.87 -51.68 -3.76
CA PHE A 523 -39.28 -50.27 -3.93
C PHE A 523 -38.63 -49.66 -5.17
N LEU A 524 -37.33 -49.89 -5.38
CA LEU A 524 -36.61 -49.40 -6.56
C LEU A 524 -37.18 -49.96 -7.86
N LEU A 525 -37.39 -51.28 -7.91
CA LEU A 525 -37.95 -51.95 -9.09
C LEU A 525 -39.39 -51.52 -9.36
N ALA A 526 -40.21 -51.35 -8.32
CA ALA A 526 -41.57 -50.87 -8.47
C ALA A 526 -41.61 -49.44 -9.05
N GLU A 527 -40.75 -48.53 -8.58
CA GLU A 527 -40.65 -47.16 -9.11
C GLU A 527 -40.25 -47.18 -10.59
N GLU A 528 -39.18 -47.90 -10.94
CA GLU A 528 -38.66 -47.99 -12.31
C GLU A 528 -39.67 -48.60 -13.29
N SER A 529 -40.50 -49.52 -12.80
CA SER A 529 -41.50 -50.22 -13.60
C SER A 529 -42.93 -49.70 -13.37
N THR A 530 -43.07 -48.49 -12.82
CA THR A 530 -44.34 -47.77 -12.65
C THR A 530 -45.43 -48.54 -11.89
N ARG A 531 -45.03 -49.36 -10.90
CA ARG A 531 -45.91 -50.10 -9.98
C ARG A 531 -46.00 -49.40 -8.61
N PHE A 532 -47.05 -49.68 -7.85
CA PHE A 532 -47.16 -49.20 -6.47
C PHE A 532 -46.66 -50.27 -5.51
N CYS A 533 -45.80 -49.91 -4.56
CA CYS A 533 -45.20 -50.87 -3.62
C CYS A 533 -45.62 -50.54 -2.19
N TYR A 534 -46.10 -51.55 -1.47
CA TYR A 534 -46.24 -51.51 -0.03
C TYR A 534 -45.22 -52.48 0.57
N GLY A 535 -44.30 -51.97 1.38
CA GLY A 535 -43.26 -52.78 2.01
C GLY A 535 -43.31 -52.69 3.52
N ALA A 536 -43.02 -53.80 4.19
CA ALA A 536 -42.78 -53.85 5.63
C ALA A 536 -41.32 -54.24 5.90
N GLU A 537 -40.65 -53.53 6.79
CA GLU A 537 -39.33 -53.90 7.30
C GLU A 537 -39.27 -53.68 8.81
N LYS A 538 -38.84 -54.70 9.55
CA LYS A 538 -38.90 -54.69 11.02
C LYS A 538 -37.70 -53.98 11.64
N ASP A 539 -36.55 -53.94 10.94
CA ASP A 539 -35.36 -53.24 11.41
C ASP A 539 -35.45 -51.74 11.09
N PRO A 540 -35.55 -50.85 12.10
CA PRO A 540 -35.61 -49.41 11.88
C PRO A 540 -34.38 -48.84 11.18
N LEU A 541 -33.21 -49.49 11.30
CA LEU A 541 -32.00 -49.08 10.61
C LEU A 541 -32.11 -49.35 9.10
N LEU A 542 -32.63 -50.51 8.70
CA LEU A 542 -32.91 -50.82 7.30
C LEU A 542 -34.01 -49.91 6.74
N CYS A 543 -35.07 -49.61 7.53
CA CYS A 543 -36.05 -48.61 7.14
C CYS A 543 -35.41 -47.23 6.90
N LYS A 544 -34.48 -46.80 7.77
CA LYS A 544 -33.71 -45.57 7.60
C LYS A 544 -32.89 -45.60 6.30
N THR A 545 -32.21 -46.71 6.02
CA THR A 545 -31.46 -46.92 4.78
C THR A 545 -32.37 -46.84 3.55
N ILE A 546 -33.56 -47.44 3.56
CA ILE A 546 -34.54 -47.31 2.46
C ILE A 546 -34.95 -45.84 2.25
N LEU A 547 -35.19 -45.10 3.34
CA LEU A 547 -35.59 -43.69 3.31
C LEU A 547 -34.48 -42.75 2.81
N GLU A 548 -33.23 -43.07 3.11
CA GLU A 548 -32.06 -42.36 2.63
C GLU A 548 -31.76 -42.69 1.15
N ASN A 549 -31.82 -43.96 0.77
CA ASN A 549 -31.57 -44.43 -0.60
C ASN A 549 -32.68 -44.00 -1.58
N GLY A 550 -33.93 -43.88 -1.12
CA GLY A 550 -35.05 -43.35 -1.89
C GLY A 550 -34.90 -41.85 -2.26
N LYS A 551 -33.84 -41.17 -1.80
CA LYS A 551 -33.51 -39.79 -2.17
C LYS A 551 -32.24 -39.73 -3.04
N LYS A 552 -32.38 -40.00 -4.33
CA LYS A 552 -31.56 -39.36 -5.37
C LYS A 552 -32.39 -38.31 -6.12
N PRO A 553 -31.76 -37.20 -6.57
CA PRO A 553 -32.40 -35.89 -6.63
C PRO A 553 -33.42 -35.80 -7.77
N VAL A 554 -34.64 -35.39 -7.42
CA VAL A 554 -35.59 -34.84 -8.39
C VAL A 554 -34.95 -33.58 -8.98
N VAL A 555 -34.52 -33.66 -10.25
CA VAL A 555 -34.24 -32.48 -11.06
C VAL A 555 -35.56 -31.70 -11.15
N LYS A 556 -35.63 -30.55 -10.47
CA LYS A 556 -36.72 -29.59 -10.60
C LYS A 556 -36.90 -29.23 -12.08
N LYS A 557 -38.09 -29.47 -12.64
CA LYS A 557 -38.65 -28.58 -13.65
C LYS A 557 -39.85 -27.85 -13.03
N PRO A 558 -39.86 -26.50 -13.05
CA PRO A 558 -41.04 -25.74 -12.64
C PRO A 558 -42.06 -25.79 -13.79
N GLY A 559 -43.27 -26.20 -13.49
CA GLY A 559 -44.36 -26.21 -14.47
C GLY A 559 -45.61 -26.75 -13.81
N GLY A 560 -46.46 -25.84 -13.34
CA GLY A 560 -47.64 -26.16 -12.55
C GLY A 560 -48.69 -26.97 -13.29
N PHE A 561 -49.60 -27.54 -12.53
CA PHE A 561 -50.90 -27.96 -13.04
C PHE A 561 -51.99 -27.54 -12.06
N LYS A 562 -53.00 -26.86 -12.63
CA LYS A 562 -54.33 -26.67 -12.07
C LYS A 562 -55.11 -27.99 -12.19
N ILE A 563 -55.83 -28.27 -11.11
CA ILE A 563 -57.00 -29.16 -10.88
C ILE A 563 -56.92 -30.55 -11.49
#